data_AF-A0A6J4HDU6-F1
#
_entry.id   AF-A0A6J4HDU6-F1
#
_cell.length_a   1.000
_cell.length_b   1.000
_cell.length_c   1.000
_cell.angle_alpha   90.00
_cell.angle_beta   90.00
_cell.angle_gamma   90.00
#
_symmetry.space_group_name_H-M   'P 1'
#
loop_
_entity.id
_entity.type
_entity.pdbx_description
1 polymer ?
#
loop_
_entity_poly.entity_id
_entity_poly.type
_entity_poly.pdbx_seq_one_letter_code
_entity_poly.pdbx_strand_id
1 'polypeptide(L)'
;MHQPPRRLSLRIQSALLGTLLLMGLNAYGQVPNDNIAARMELAVDRAAFSSNTSNCTVERQCIDRRLAGNCVDFHNDQWFWFRTSRAGKYYVNLSGQRCRDRKGLQLMVIDGIPCKTDTYQVLQCISLANQDDVYAELDLALADHPYLLNVDGYLGDFCQFDVQVSRTPKGLPLATPDPLAMPVRGEKRENRLTVHWQLPPALADQVTGFQVYRWFTKGPTSTLVATLPAAFSARGGDQLAYQVEDTLREEGRYQYRILAVTSDSSRMVIGEHWEVYEKQPSAAVEPTDNLLLKLDYKPRTPLQILIIDAQTDRVLKSIDVTYTGKHKHFTYDVSRFREQGIYRYRVQVINLKNRHTDEYYFTK
;
A
#
# COMPACT_ATOMS: atom_id res chain seq x y z
N MET A 1 31.25 -15.53 78.10
CA MET A 1 32.56 -14.86 78.02
C MET A 1 33.21 -15.19 76.68
N HIS A 2 33.13 -14.31 75.69
CA HIS A 2 34.13 -14.23 74.62
C HIS A 2 34.04 -12.85 73.98
N GLN A 3 35.23 -12.27 73.77
CA GLN A 3 35.51 -10.90 73.39
C GLN A 3 35.20 -10.63 71.90
N PRO A 4 34.96 -9.37 71.51
CA PRO A 4 34.84 -8.96 70.12
C PRO A 4 36.21 -8.56 69.54
N PRO A 5 36.43 -8.66 68.21
CA PRO A 5 37.51 -7.95 67.57
C PRO A 5 37.06 -6.56 67.08
N ARG A 6 38.04 -5.67 67.15
CA ARG A 6 38.03 -4.22 66.94
C ARG A 6 38.34 -3.86 65.48
N ARG A 7 37.82 -2.67 65.10
CA ARG A 7 38.40 -1.63 64.22
C ARG A 7 38.52 -1.93 62.72
N LEU A 8 38.05 -0.99 61.89
CA LEU A 8 38.87 0.12 61.40
C LEU A 8 38.01 1.17 60.69
N SER A 9 38.14 2.42 61.14
CA SER A 9 37.69 3.62 60.45
C SER A 9 38.64 3.93 59.29
N LEU A 10 38.11 4.13 58.08
CA LEU A 10 38.83 4.81 57.01
C LEU A 10 37.97 5.96 56.49
N ARG A 11 38.35 7.19 56.88
CA ARG A 11 37.97 8.43 56.19
C ARG A 11 39.01 8.64 55.09
N ILE A 12 38.62 8.64 53.82
CA ILE A 12 39.44 9.17 52.72
C ILE A 12 38.54 10.00 51.79
N GLN A 13 38.75 11.31 51.90
CA GLN A 13 38.83 12.33 50.85
C GLN A 13 37.70 12.51 49.83
N SER A 14 36.98 13.61 50.05
CA SER A 14 36.47 14.51 49.02
C SER A 14 37.57 14.89 48.03
N ALA A 15 37.43 14.52 46.76
CA ALA A 15 37.93 15.26 45.58
C ALA A 15 37.71 14.42 44.31
N LEU A 16 36.55 14.56 43.66
CA LEU A 16 36.51 14.56 42.19
C LEU A 16 35.24 15.28 41.73
N LEU A 17 35.38 16.61 41.79
CA LEU A 17 34.67 17.57 40.98
C LEU A 17 34.84 17.18 39.50
N GLY A 18 33.74 17.10 38.76
CA GLY A 18 33.77 17.28 37.31
C GLY A 18 34.20 16.07 36.47
N THR A 19 33.56 14.91 36.63
CA THR A 19 33.40 14.02 35.47
C THR A 19 32.36 14.67 34.57
N LEU A 20 32.89 15.49 33.66
CA LEU A 20 32.22 16.11 32.52
C LEU A 20 31.03 15.27 32.07
N LEU A 21 29.86 15.86 32.27
CA LEU A 21 28.63 15.62 31.54
C LEU A 21 28.88 15.98 30.06
N LEU A 22 29.82 15.30 29.39
CA LEU A 22 29.84 15.15 27.93
C LEU A 22 28.71 14.19 27.57
N MET A 23 27.49 14.54 27.97
CA MET A 23 26.31 14.09 27.26
C MET A 23 26.50 14.63 25.86
N GLY A 24 26.87 13.71 24.96
CA GLY A 24 27.14 13.98 23.57
C GLY A 24 26.09 14.92 23.03
N LEU A 25 26.49 16.17 22.83
CA LEU A 25 25.96 16.97 21.75
C LEU A 25 26.28 16.13 20.52
N ASN A 26 25.33 15.30 20.11
CA ASN A 26 25.26 14.82 18.74
C ASN A 26 25.14 16.11 17.93
N ALA A 27 26.28 16.69 17.58
CA ALA A 27 26.34 17.63 16.49
C ALA A 27 25.71 16.86 15.33
N TYR A 28 24.50 17.27 14.96
CA TYR A 28 23.89 16.86 13.70
C TYR A 28 24.79 17.46 12.62
N GLY A 29 25.91 16.79 12.38
CA GLY A 29 26.82 17.11 11.30
C GLY A 29 26.00 17.03 10.01
N GLN A 30 26.27 17.97 9.11
CA GLN A 30 25.75 17.91 7.76
C GLN A 30 25.98 16.50 7.20
N VAL A 31 24.98 15.99 6.48
CA VAL A 31 25.06 14.65 5.92
C VAL A 31 26.27 14.65 4.96
N PRO A 32 27.26 13.77 5.14
CA PRO A 32 28.62 13.95 4.59
C PRO A 32 28.70 14.00 3.05
N ASN A 33 27.62 13.64 2.37
CA ASN A 33 27.49 13.53 0.94
C ASN A 33 26.40 14.45 0.36
N ASP A 34 26.08 15.55 1.05
CA ASP A 34 25.22 16.62 0.53
C ASP A 34 25.91 17.50 -0.53
N ASN A 35 27.17 17.22 -0.84
CA ASN A 35 27.96 17.86 -1.90
C ASN A 35 28.57 16.81 -2.85
N ILE A 36 28.45 17.01 -4.16
CA ILE A 36 28.95 16.12 -5.22
C ILE A 36 30.48 16.05 -5.29
N ALA A 37 31.20 17.08 -4.85
CA ALA A 37 32.65 17.05 -4.69
C ALA A 37 33.06 16.14 -3.52
N ALA A 38 32.23 16.06 -2.48
CA ALA A 38 32.40 15.20 -1.29
C ALA A 38 31.57 13.90 -1.34
N ARG A 39 31.07 13.54 -2.53
CA ARG A 39 30.28 12.32 -2.76
C ARG A 39 30.96 11.06 -2.21
N MET A 40 30.16 10.14 -1.70
CA MET A 40 30.67 8.89 -1.10
C MET A 40 30.79 7.76 -2.12
N GLU A 41 31.84 6.94 -1.98
CA GLU A 41 32.00 5.73 -2.79
C GLU A 41 31.08 4.62 -2.28
N LEU A 42 30.26 4.06 -3.17
CA LEU A 42 29.54 2.83 -2.95
C LEU A 42 30.33 1.69 -3.60
N ALA A 43 31.08 0.94 -2.80
CA ALA A 43 31.79 -0.23 -3.28
C ALA A 43 30.79 -1.35 -3.64
N VAL A 44 30.92 -1.89 -4.86
CA VAL A 44 30.03 -2.92 -5.39
C VAL A 44 30.02 -4.17 -4.49
N ASP A 45 28.82 -4.71 -4.26
CA ASP A 45 28.54 -5.88 -3.40
C ASP A 45 28.92 -5.72 -1.91
N ARG A 46 29.19 -4.49 -1.45
CA ARG A 46 29.28 -4.20 -0.01
C ARG A 46 27.90 -4.05 0.61
N ALA A 47 27.84 -4.08 1.93
CA ALA A 47 26.61 -3.84 2.67
C ALA A 47 25.99 -2.49 2.27
N ALA A 48 24.66 -2.39 2.39
CA ALA A 48 23.97 -1.16 2.08
C ALA A 48 24.45 -0.02 2.99
N PHE A 49 24.62 1.16 2.40
CA PHE A 49 25.00 2.37 3.11
C PHE A 49 23.73 3.09 3.55
N SER A 50 23.63 3.41 4.85
CA SER A 50 22.47 4.12 5.39
C SER A 50 22.67 5.63 5.27
N SER A 51 21.74 6.31 4.62
CA SER A 51 21.79 7.75 4.36
C SER A 51 20.45 8.40 4.68
N ASN A 52 20.43 9.73 4.62
CA ASN A 52 19.20 10.49 4.78
C ASN A 52 19.26 11.78 3.98
N THR A 53 18.09 12.29 3.59
CA THR A 53 17.95 13.55 2.84
C THR A 53 17.63 14.74 3.76
N SER A 54 17.81 14.61 5.08
CA SER A 54 17.43 15.66 6.03
C SER A 54 18.52 16.71 6.13
N ASN A 55 18.14 18.00 6.03
CA ASN A 55 19.06 19.14 6.05
C ASN A 55 20.12 19.15 4.94
N CYS A 56 19.92 18.37 3.87
CA CYS A 56 20.78 18.38 2.69
C CYS A 56 20.50 19.62 1.85
N THR A 57 21.52 20.10 1.13
CA THR A 57 21.40 21.26 0.25
C THR A 57 21.49 20.84 -1.21
N VAL A 58 21.16 21.79 -2.10
CA VAL A 58 21.21 21.57 -3.54
C VAL A 58 22.34 22.39 -4.14
N GLU A 59 23.27 21.71 -4.81
CA GLU A 59 24.34 22.36 -5.57
C GLU A 59 23.86 22.78 -6.95
N ARG A 60 23.13 23.90 -7.00
CA ARG A 60 22.47 24.42 -8.21
C ARG A 60 23.35 24.53 -9.45
N GLN A 61 24.65 24.72 -9.28
CA GLN A 61 25.63 24.82 -10.37
C GLN A 61 25.98 23.45 -10.99
N CYS A 62 25.76 22.36 -10.25
CA CYS A 62 26.06 20.98 -10.67
C CYS A 62 24.82 20.25 -11.19
N ILE A 63 23.66 20.93 -11.24
CA ILE A 63 22.41 20.41 -11.79
C ILE A 63 22.32 20.71 -13.28
N ASP A 64 22.10 19.66 -14.07
CA ASP A 64 21.64 19.81 -15.44
C ASP A 64 20.15 20.16 -15.45
N ARG A 65 19.83 21.43 -15.73
CA ARG A 65 18.43 21.92 -15.76
C ARG A 65 17.57 21.23 -16.81
N ARG A 66 18.15 20.54 -17.80
CA ARG A 66 17.39 19.72 -18.76
C ARG A 66 16.73 18.51 -18.09
N LEU A 67 17.26 18.09 -16.94
CA LEU A 67 16.78 16.93 -16.17
C LEU A 67 15.72 17.30 -15.13
N ALA A 68 15.72 18.56 -14.68
CA ALA A 68 14.73 19.09 -13.74
C ALA A 68 13.31 19.04 -14.34
N GLY A 69 12.32 18.57 -13.56
CA GLY A 69 10.92 18.41 -14.00
C GLY A 69 10.66 17.22 -14.93
N ASN A 70 11.69 16.62 -15.52
CA ASN A 70 11.57 15.40 -16.34
C ASN A 70 11.87 14.13 -15.55
N CYS A 71 12.77 14.24 -14.56
CA CYS A 71 13.35 13.10 -13.87
C CYS A 71 13.34 13.26 -12.35
N VAL A 72 14.12 14.21 -11.84
CA VAL A 72 14.23 14.55 -10.43
C VAL A 72 13.95 16.03 -10.28
N ASP A 73 13.23 16.40 -9.23
CA ASP A 73 13.15 17.80 -8.81
C ASP A 73 14.07 17.95 -7.61
N PHE A 74 15.22 18.60 -7.83
CA PHE A 74 16.31 18.67 -6.86
C PHE A 74 15.95 19.56 -5.66
N HIS A 75 15.88 18.99 -4.46
CA HIS A 75 15.55 19.69 -3.22
C HIS A 75 16.50 19.39 -2.07
N ASN A 76 16.93 18.15 -1.91
CA ASN A 76 17.73 17.68 -0.79
C ASN A 76 18.67 16.53 -1.19
N ASP A 77 19.56 16.87 -2.12
CA ASP A 77 20.44 15.95 -2.83
C ASP A 77 21.41 15.17 -1.94
N GLN A 78 21.57 13.89 -2.29
CA GLN A 78 22.58 13.00 -1.74
C GLN A 78 23.40 12.41 -2.89
N TRP A 79 24.70 12.71 -2.90
CA TRP A 79 25.60 12.33 -3.99
C TRP A 79 26.47 11.14 -3.62
N PHE A 80 26.49 10.16 -4.49
CA PHE A 80 27.36 8.99 -4.39
C PHE A 80 28.07 8.76 -5.72
N TRP A 81 29.07 7.91 -5.68
CA TRP A 81 29.68 7.38 -6.89
C TRP A 81 30.03 5.91 -6.70
N PHE A 82 30.18 5.19 -7.79
CA PHE A 82 30.66 3.82 -7.78
C PHE A 82 31.45 3.53 -9.04
N ARG A 83 32.19 2.43 -9.03
CA ARG A 83 32.91 1.89 -10.18
C ARG A 83 32.76 0.39 -10.20
N THR A 84 32.71 -0.18 -11.39
CA THR A 84 32.61 -1.63 -11.57
C THR A 84 33.95 -2.15 -12.06
N SER A 85 34.36 -3.34 -11.62
CA SER A 85 35.61 -3.94 -12.11
C SER A 85 35.49 -4.53 -13.51
N ARG A 86 34.26 -4.64 -14.03
CA ARG A 86 33.93 -5.19 -15.36
C ARG A 86 32.69 -4.49 -15.90
N ALA A 87 32.58 -4.45 -17.22
CA ALA A 87 31.33 -4.12 -17.90
C ALA A 87 30.27 -5.20 -17.64
N GLY A 88 29.00 -4.82 -17.69
CA GLY A 88 27.85 -5.72 -17.59
C GLY A 88 26.72 -5.17 -16.72
N LYS A 89 25.86 -6.10 -16.29
CA LYS A 89 24.64 -5.79 -15.54
C LYS A 89 24.90 -5.61 -14.04
N TYR A 90 24.44 -4.49 -13.52
CA TYR A 90 24.51 -4.13 -12.10
C TYR A 90 23.18 -3.55 -11.62
N TYR A 91 23.02 -3.46 -10.31
CA TYR A 91 21.81 -2.98 -9.68
C TYR A 91 22.12 -1.92 -8.64
N VAL A 92 21.38 -0.81 -8.68
CA VAL A 92 21.27 0.08 -7.53
C VAL A 92 20.02 -0.34 -6.77
N ASN A 93 20.20 -0.74 -5.53
CA ASN A 93 19.13 -1.13 -4.63
C ASN A 93 18.88 0.00 -3.65
N LEU A 94 17.63 0.38 -3.51
CA LEU A 94 17.13 1.31 -2.50
C LEU A 94 16.18 0.55 -1.58
N SER A 95 16.44 0.61 -0.28
CA SER A 95 15.64 -0.12 0.69
C SER A 95 15.45 0.65 1.98
N GLY A 96 14.53 0.18 2.83
CA GLY A 96 14.34 0.73 4.16
C GLY A 96 13.87 2.18 4.15
N GLN A 97 13.17 2.59 3.08
CA GLN A 97 12.72 3.96 2.91
C GLN A 97 11.75 4.36 4.02
N ARG A 98 12.03 5.49 4.68
CA ARG A 98 11.17 6.09 5.71
C ARG A 98 11.13 7.59 5.49
N CYS A 99 10.06 8.05 4.89
CA CYS A 99 9.86 9.44 4.50
C CYS A 99 8.73 10.11 5.29
N ARG A 100 8.84 11.42 5.51
CA ARG A 100 7.84 12.21 6.25
C ARG A 100 6.48 12.24 5.53
N ASP A 101 6.48 12.57 4.24
CA ASP A 101 5.26 12.73 3.43
C ASP A 101 4.87 11.46 2.66
N ARG A 102 5.60 10.36 2.92
CA ARG A 102 5.40 9.01 2.39
C ARG A 102 5.63 8.82 0.90
N LYS A 103 6.21 9.82 0.23
CA LYS A 103 6.37 9.82 -1.22
C LYS A 103 7.66 9.16 -1.70
N GLY A 104 8.51 8.68 -0.79
CA GLY A 104 9.71 7.94 -1.15
C GLY A 104 10.80 8.81 -1.74
N LEU A 105 11.69 8.14 -2.48
CA LEU A 105 12.88 8.71 -3.06
C LEU A 105 12.78 8.85 -4.57
N GLN A 106 13.58 9.78 -5.09
CA GLN A 106 13.95 9.89 -6.49
C GLN A 106 15.40 9.44 -6.64
N LEU A 107 15.72 8.79 -7.76
CA LEU A 107 17.04 8.27 -8.05
C LEU A 107 17.45 8.63 -9.47
N MET A 108 18.68 9.06 -9.61
CA MET A 108 19.30 9.29 -10.91
C MET A 108 20.70 8.68 -10.94
N VAL A 109 21.01 7.97 -12.04
CA VAL A 109 22.34 7.42 -12.32
C VAL A 109 22.88 8.09 -13.56
N ILE A 110 24.09 8.65 -13.47
CA ILE A 110 24.70 9.49 -14.50
C ILE A 110 26.09 8.93 -14.85
N ASP A 111 26.38 8.86 -16.14
CA ASP A 111 27.75 8.86 -16.64
C ASP A 111 28.17 10.32 -16.93
N GLY A 112 29.28 10.77 -16.36
CA GLY A 112 29.77 12.13 -16.55
C GLY A 112 30.73 12.62 -15.48
N ILE A 113 31.27 13.81 -15.68
CA ILE A 113 32.26 14.42 -14.77
C ILE A 113 31.54 15.28 -13.73
N PRO A 114 31.77 15.10 -12.41
CA PRO A 114 31.13 15.89 -11.36
C PRO A 114 31.12 17.40 -11.65
N CYS A 115 29.94 18.02 -11.53
CA CYS A 115 29.68 19.44 -11.81
C CYS A 115 29.95 19.92 -13.24
N LYS A 116 30.16 19.02 -14.20
CA LYS A 116 30.21 19.35 -15.64
C LYS A 116 28.96 18.82 -16.32
N THR A 117 27.89 19.58 -16.18
CA THR A 117 26.52 19.18 -16.57
C THR A 117 26.36 18.93 -18.08
N ASP A 118 27.23 19.53 -18.89
CA ASP A 118 27.32 19.29 -20.34
C ASP A 118 27.83 17.88 -20.67
N THR A 119 28.53 17.22 -19.75
CA THR A 119 29.02 15.84 -19.89
C THR A 119 28.05 14.78 -19.39
N TYR A 120 26.95 15.17 -18.75
CA TYR A 120 26.04 14.22 -18.12
C TYR A 120 25.21 13.46 -19.14
N GLN A 121 25.31 12.14 -19.08
CA GLN A 121 24.43 11.19 -19.73
C GLN A 121 23.65 10.44 -18.65
N VAL A 122 22.33 10.64 -18.59
CA VAL A 122 21.47 9.91 -17.67
C VAL A 122 21.32 8.48 -18.15
N LEU A 123 21.81 7.54 -17.34
CA LEU A 123 21.69 6.10 -17.57
C LEU A 123 20.35 5.58 -17.05
N GLN A 124 19.94 6.08 -15.88
CA GLN A 124 18.68 5.70 -15.27
C GLN A 124 18.08 6.87 -14.51
N CYS A 125 16.75 6.96 -14.58
CA CYS A 125 15.97 7.93 -13.85
C CYS A 125 14.73 7.27 -13.24
N ILE A 126 14.52 7.48 -11.94
CA ILE A 126 13.37 6.97 -11.20
C ILE A 126 12.82 8.07 -10.31
N SER A 127 11.50 8.22 -10.35
CA SER A 127 10.74 9.07 -9.44
C SER A 127 9.48 8.32 -9.05
N LEU A 128 9.58 7.46 -8.04
CA LEU A 128 8.40 6.78 -7.50
C LEU A 128 7.84 7.60 -6.35
N ALA A 129 6.53 7.84 -6.37
CA ALA A 129 5.83 8.51 -5.29
C ALA A 129 5.43 7.54 -4.15
N ASN A 130 6.28 6.53 -3.87
CA ASN A 130 6.06 5.49 -2.87
C ASN A 130 7.39 5.04 -2.21
N GLN A 131 7.31 4.29 -1.12
CA GLN A 131 8.45 3.85 -0.29
C GLN A 131 8.78 2.36 -0.47
N ASP A 132 8.48 1.78 -1.64
CA ASP A 132 8.82 0.38 -1.88
C ASP A 132 10.34 0.17 -1.85
N ASP A 133 10.78 -0.98 -1.32
CA ASP A 133 12.14 -1.43 -1.57
C ASP A 133 12.25 -1.79 -3.04
N VAL A 134 13.21 -1.19 -3.73
CA VAL A 134 13.26 -1.19 -5.20
C VAL A 134 14.68 -1.31 -5.72
N TYR A 135 14.80 -1.75 -6.96
CA TYR A 135 16.08 -1.72 -7.66
C TYR A 135 15.98 -1.12 -9.06
N ALA A 136 17.02 -0.38 -9.41
CA ALA A 136 17.33 0.08 -10.75
C ALA A 136 18.30 -0.90 -11.40
N GLU A 137 17.97 -1.43 -12.57
CA GLU A 137 18.91 -2.21 -13.38
C GLU A 137 19.75 -1.27 -14.24
N LEU A 138 21.05 -1.53 -14.32
CA LEU A 138 22.02 -0.78 -15.10
C LEU A 138 22.79 -1.75 -16.00
N ASP A 139 22.87 -1.42 -17.29
CA ASP A 139 23.77 -2.10 -18.24
C ASP A 139 24.97 -1.19 -18.52
N LEU A 140 26.11 -1.49 -17.90
CA LEU A 140 27.27 -0.61 -17.86
C LEU A 140 28.33 -1.08 -18.85
N ALA A 141 28.65 -0.24 -19.84
CA ALA A 141 29.57 -0.58 -20.92
C ALA A 141 31.07 -0.51 -20.54
N LEU A 142 31.42 0.22 -19.49
CA LEU A 142 32.82 0.52 -19.14
C LEU A 142 33.19 -0.08 -17.77
N ALA A 143 34.37 -0.71 -17.73
CA ALA A 143 35.01 -1.15 -16.49
C ALA A 143 35.91 -0.06 -15.93
N ASP A 144 36.11 -0.07 -14.62
CA ASP A 144 36.93 0.87 -13.83
C ASP A 144 36.57 2.35 -14.07
N HIS A 145 35.34 2.58 -14.53
CA HIS A 145 34.79 3.89 -14.84
C HIS A 145 33.89 4.38 -13.70
N PRO A 146 34.05 5.64 -13.25
CA PRO A 146 33.21 6.19 -12.19
C PRO A 146 31.85 6.63 -12.74
N TYR A 147 30.78 6.11 -12.13
CA TYR A 147 29.41 6.55 -12.34
C TYR A 147 28.92 7.37 -11.15
N LEU A 148 28.11 8.38 -11.40
CA LEU A 148 27.50 9.22 -10.38
C LEU A 148 26.09 8.76 -10.06
N LEU A 149 25.72 8.91 -8.80
CA LEU A 149 24.41 8.57 -8.29
C LEU A 149 23.89 9.72 -7.45
N ASN A 150 22.69 10.18 -7.75
CA ASN A 150 21.98 11.17 -6.96
C ASN A 150 20.69 10.53 -6.41
N VAL A 151 20.48 10.67 -5.12
CA VAL A 151 19.24 10.29 -4.45
C VAL A 151 18.65 11.55 -3.83
N ASP A 152 17.36 11.76 -4.05
CA ASP A 152 16.62 12.90 -3.52
C ASP A 152 15.30 12.47 -2.88
N GLY A 153 14.75 13.29 -2.00
CA GLY A 153 13.41 13.08 -1.46
C GLY A 153 12.35 13.58 -2.42
N TYR A 154 11.33 12.78 -2.69
CA TYR A 154 10.28 13.16 -3.64
C TYR A 154 9.57 14.46 -3.23
N LEU A 155 9.67 15.50 -4.07
CA LEU A 155 9.17 16.86 -3.79
C LEU A 155 9.72 17.47 -2.48
N GLY A 156 11.00 17.24 -2.19
CA GLY A 156 11.66 17.79 -0.99
C GLY A 156 11.28 17.09 0.31
N ASP A 157 10.80 15.84 0.23
CA ASP A 157 10.49 15.03 1.39
C ASP A 157 11.76 14.63 2.15
N PHE A 158 11.68 14.52 3.47
CA PHE A 158 12.81 14.07 4.29
C PHE A 158 12.72 12.57 4.50
N CYS A 159 13.71 11.86 3.96
CA CYS A 159 13.74 10.41 3.91
C CYS A 159 15.00 9.86 4.58
N GLN A 160 14.84 8.77 5.33
CA GLN A 160 15.92 7.84 5.67
C GLN A 160 15.86 6.65 4.73
N PHE A 161 17.02 6.12 4.32
CA PHE A 161 17.09 5.03 3.36
C PHE A 161 18.44 4.33 3.39
N ASP A 162 18.47 3.14 2.82
CA ASP A 162 19.69 2.39 2.55
C ASP A 162 19.91 2.29 1.02
N VAL A 163 21.15 2.51 0.58
CA VAL A 163 21.55 2.42 -0.83
C VAL A 163 22.69 1.42 -1.02
N GLN A 164 22.61 0.60 -2.07
CA GLN A 164 23.63 -0.41 -2.37
C GLN A 164 23.80 -0.58 -3.88
N VAL A 165 25.04 -0.61 -4.36
CA VAL A 165 25.36 -1.09 -5.71
C VAL A 165 25.78 -2.56 -5.63
N SER A 166 25.17 -3.44 -6.40
CA SER A 166 25.44 -4.88 -6.37
C SER A 166 25.24 -5.56 -7.72
N ARG A 167 25.66 -6.82 -7.82
CA ARG A 167 25.33 -7.73 -8.93
C ARG A 167 24.02 -8.49 -8.73
N THR A 168 23.34 -8.30 -7.60
CA THR A 168 22.10 -9.02 -7.25
C THR A 168 21.01 -8.03 -6.90
N PRO A 169 19.84 -8.07 -7.59
CA PRO A 169 18.76 -7.15 -7.33
C PRO A 169 18.08 -7.43 -5.98
N LYS A 170 17.62 -6.38 -5.31
CA LYS A 170 16.87 -6.43 -4.04
C LYS A 170 15.67 -5.49 -4.11
N GLY A 171 14.52 -5.95 -3.64
CA GLY A 171 13.26 -5.21 -3.77
C GLY A 171 12.52 -5.50 -5.07
N LEU A 172 11.69 -4.56 -5.52
CA LEU A 172 10.88 -4.63 -6.73
C LEU A 172 11.61 -3.99 -7.93
N PRO A 173 11.48 -4.57 -9.14
CA PRO A 173 11.99 -3.92 -10.34
C PRO A 173 11.28 -2.59 -10.60
N LEU A 174 12.07 -1.59 -10.98
CA LEU A 174 11.60 -0.27 -11.43
C LEU A 174 11.47 -0.13 -12.93
N ALA A 175 11.82 -1.18 -13.68
CA ALA A 175 11.84 -1.15 -15.14
C ALA A 175 10.47 -0.79 -15.71
N THR A 176 10.49 -0.08 -16.84
CA THR A 176 9.30 0.03 -17.70
C THR A 176 8.84 -1.38 -18.08
N PRO A 177 7.52 -1.61 -18.23
CA PRO A 177 7.01 -2.88 -18.71
C PRO A 177 7.79 -3.36 -19.93
N ASP A 178 8.06 -4.66 -20.00
CA ASP A 178 8.72 -5.28 -21.15
C ASP A 178 8.09 -4.78 -22.46
N PRO A 179 8.86 -4.39 -23.49
CA PRO A 179 8.29 -3.90 -24.75
C PRO A 179 7.31 -4.87 -25.42
N LEU A 180 7.42 -6.17 -25.13
CA LEU A 180 6.52 -7.22 -25.61
C LEU A 180 5.29 -7.39 -24.73
N ALA A 181 5.24 -6.75 -23.56
CA ALA A 181 4.12 -6.81 -22.64
C ALA A 181 2.85 -6.25 -23.28
N MET A 182 1.76 -7.00 -23.13
CA MET A 182 0.44 -6.53 -23.51
C MET A 182 -0.18 -5.69 -22.38
N PRO A 183 -1.07 -4.72 -22.70
CA PRO A 183 -1.72 -3.91 -21.68
C PRO A 183 -2.49 -4.76 -20.68
N VAL A 184 -2.27 -4.50 -19.39
CA VAL A 184 -3.06 -5.05 -18.29
C VAL A 184 -4.41 -4.35 -18.26
N ARG A 185 -5.48 -5.09 -17.98
CA ARG A 185 -6.85 -4.56 -17.93
C ARG A 185 -7.49 -4.84 -16.58
N GLY A 186 -8.33 -3.93 -16.12
CA GLY A 186 -9.15 -4.10 -14.92
C GLY A 186 -10.63 -4.15 -15.26
N GLU A 187 -11.35 -5.10 -14.67
CA GLU A 187 -12.82 -5.18 -14.69
C GLU A 187 -13.36 -5.01 -13.27
N LYS A 188 -13.98 -3.85 -12.99
CA LYS A 188 -14.52 -3.51 -11.67
C LYS A 188 -16.01 -3.85 -11.56
N ARG A 189 -16.39 -4.54 -10.49
CA ARG A 189 -17.79 -4.76 -10.08
C ARG A 189 -17.93 -4.46 -8.59
N GLU A 190 -18.67 -3.39 -8.27
CA GLU A 190 -18.78 -2.87 -6.91
C GLU A 190 -17.40 -2.59 -6.30
N ASN A 191 -17.03 -3.31 -5.23
CA ASN A 191 -15.74 -3.21 -4.56
C ASN A 191 -14.74 -4.31 -4.98
N ARG A 192 -15.09 -5.14 -5.97
CA ARG A 192 -14.20 -6.18 -6.52
C ARG A 192 -13.60 -5.71 -7.83
N LEU A 193 -12.29 -5.91 -7.98
CA LEU A 193 -11.57 -5.68 -9.22
C LEU A 193 -10.98 -7.00 -9.69
N THR A 194 -11.25 -7.36 -10.95
CA THR A 194 -10.54 -8.44 -11.63
C THR A 194 -9.48 -7.83 -12.52
N VAL A 195 -8.21 -8.17 -12.30
CA VAL A 195 -7.08 -7.70 -13.10
C VAL A 195 -6.67 -8.81 -14.05
N HIS A 196 -6.60 -8.51 -15.34
CA HIS A 196 -6.31 -9.44 -16.43
C HIS A 196 -5.03 -9.04 -17.15
N TRP A 197 -4.18 -10.01 -17.49
CA TRP A 197 -3.00 -9.80 -18.32
C TRP A 197 -2.73 -10.99 -19.24
N GLN A 198 -1.87 -10.76 -20.22
CA GLN A 198 -1.39 -11.80 -21.12
C GLN A 198 0.13 -11.93 -21.03
N LEU A 199 0.62 -13.16 -20.90
CA LEU A 199 2.03 -13.51 -21.01
C LEU A 199 2.40 -13.52 -22.50
N PRO A 200 3.39 -12.72 -22.93
CA PRO A 200 3.88 -12.80 -24.30
C PRO A 200 4.43 -14.21 -24.59
N PRO A 201 4.07 -14.85 -25.72
CA PRO A 201 4.54 -16.20 -26.04
C PRO A 201 6.07 -16.35 -26.02
N ALA A 202 6.81 -15.30 -26.40
CA ALA A 202 8.27 -15.28 -26.39
C ALA A 202 8.89 -15.42 -24.98
N LEU A 203 8.11 -15.18 -23.93
CA LEU A 203 8.54 -15.27 -22.53
C LEU A 203 8.02 -16.56 -21.85
N ALA A 204 7.17 -17.34 -22.51
CA ALA A 204 6.48 -18.47 -21.89
C ALA A 204 7.43 -19.50 -21.26
N ASP A 205 8.49 -19.89 -21.99
CA ASP A 205 9.47 -20.86 -21.53
C ASP A 205 10.36 -20.36 -20.36
N GLN A 206 10.40 -19.05 -20.13
CA GLN A 206 11.27 -18.44 -19.13
C GLN A 206 10.53 -18.19 -17.81
N VAL A 207 9.21 -18.06 -17.86
CA VAL A 207 8.37 -17.63 -16.75
C VAL A 207 7.83 -18.84 -15.98
N THR A 208 8.12 -18.88 -14.69
CA THR A 208 7.65 -19.89 -13.74
C THR A 208 6.39 -19.47 -12.99
N GLY A 209 6.05 -18.18 -13.01
CA GLY A 209 4.86 -17.64 -12.37
C GLY A 209 4.81 -16.14 -12.34
N PHE A 210 3.88 -15.61 -11.54
CA PHE A 210 3.59 -14.19 -11.44
C PHE A 210 3.43 -13.78 -9.98
N GLN A 211 3.83 -12.54 -9.70
CA GLN A 211 3.51 -11.84 -8.46
C GLN A 211 2.72 -10.58 -8.81
N VAL A 212 1.57 -10.39 -8.16
CA VAL A 212 0.74 -9.20 -8.35
C VAL A 212 0.84 -8.33 -7.12
N TYR A 213 1.38 -7.13 -7.30
CA TYR A 213 1.49 -6.12 -6.25
C TYR A 213 0.44 -5.04 -6.46
N ARG A 214 -0.14 -4.55 -5.36
CA ARG A 214 -1.05 -3.41 -5.36
C ARG A 214 -0.51 -2.31 -4.47
N TRP A 215 -0.34 -1.13 -5.04
CA TRP A 215 -0.11 0.11 -4.30
C TRP A 215 -1.41 0.92 -4.22
N PHE A 216 -1.72 1.44 -3.03
CA PHE A 216 -2.79 2.40 -2.81
C PHE A 216 -2.16 3.77 -2.57
N THR A 217 -2.57 4.81 -3.29
CA THR A 217 -1.84 6.10 -3.27
C THR A 217 -1.84 6.82 -1.92
N LYS A 218 -2.71 6.43 -0.97
CA LYS A 218 -2.70 6.92 0.42
C LYS A 218 -1.76 6.10 1.32
N GLY A 219 -1.34 4.93 0.86
CA GLY A 219 -0.43 4.02 1.54
C GLY A 219 1.04 4.25 1.11
N PRO A 220 2.00 3.94 2.01
CA PRO A 220 3.41 4.17 1.73
C PRO A 220 4.02 3.14 0.77
N THR A 221 3.53 1.90 0.77
CA THR A 221 4.14 0.78 0.06
C THR A 221 3.10 -0.08 -0.67
N SER A 222 3.58 -0.84 -1.64
CA SER A 222 2.86 -1.91 -2.32
C SER A 222 2.64 -3.11 -1.40
N THR A 223 1.53 -3.80 -1.63
CA THR A 223 1.16 -5.04 -0.95
C THR A 223 1.09 -6.17 -1.97
N LEU A 224 1.63 -7.35 -1.64
CA LEU A 224 1.47 -8.53 -2.47
C LEU A 224 0.02 -9.02 -2.39
N VAL A 225 -0.69 -9.00 -3.51
CA VAL A 225 -2.08 -9.45 -3.64
C VAL A 225 -2.13 -10.95 -3.91
N ALA A 226 -1.31 -11.44 -4.83
CA ALA A 226 -1.30 -12.84 -5.23
C ALA A 226 0.05 -13.30 -5.77
N THR A 227 0.27 -14.62 -5.69
CA THR A 227 1.29 -15.34 -6.44
C THR A 227 0.60 -16.43 -7.25
N LEU A 228 0.89 -16.52 -8.54
CA LEU A 228 0.25 -17.47 -9.46
C LEU A 228 1.35 -18.25 -10.19
N PRO A 229 1.32 -19.60 -10.22
CA PRO A 229 2.25 -20.35 -11.04
C PRO A 229 1.95 -20.13 -12.53
N ALA A 230 2.98 -20.24 -13.37
CA ALA A 230 2.77 -20.40 -14.80
C ALA A 230 2.08 -21.76 -15.02
N ALA A 231 1.00 -21.74 -15.80
CA ALA A 231 0.16 -22.91 -16.01
C ALA A 231 0.24 -23.38 -17.46
N PHE A 232 -0.11 -24.65 -17.66
CA PHE A 232 -0.29 -25.23 -18.99
C PHE A 232 -1.78 -25.39 -19.27
N SER A 233 -2.17 -25.13 -20.51
CA SER A 233 -3.51 -25.44 -21.00
C SER A 233 -3.76 -26.95 -21.01
N ALA A 234 -5.03 -27.35 -21.03
CA ALA A 234 -5.43 -28.76 -21.13
C ALA A 234 -4.92 -29.49 -22.39
N ARG A 235 -4.42 -28.74 -23.39
CA ARG A 235 -3.82 -29.28 -24.62
C ARG A 235 -2.29 -29.35 -24.56
N GLY A 236 -1.69 -29.06 -23.41
CA GLY A 236 -0.24 -29.10 -23.18
C GLY A 236 0.53 -27.86 -23.68
N GLY A 237 -0.13 -26.88 -24.29
CA GLY A 237 0.50 -25.59 -24.61
C GLY A 237 0.43 -24.60 -23.45
N ASP A 238 1.26 -23.57 -23.43
CA ASP A 238 1.33 -22.60 -22.33
C ASP A 238 0.00 -21.86 -22.12
N GLN A 239 -0.40 -21.68 -20.87
CA GLN A 239 -1.44 -20.72 -20.53
C GLN A 239 -0.86 -19.32 -20.66
N LEU A 240 -1.46 -18.51 -21.54
CA LEU A 240 -1.01 -17.14 -21.78
C LEU A 240 -1.91 -16.10 -21.13
N ALA A 241 -3.16 -16.43 -20.79
CA ALA A 241 -4.10 -15.51 -20.17
C ALA A 241 -4.20 -15.78 -18.66
N TYR A 242 -4.06 -14.74 -17.87
CA TYR A 242 -4.09 -14.82 -16.41
C TYR A 242 -4.99 -13.72 -15.83
N GLN A 243 -5.50 -13.99 -14.63
CA GLN A 243 -6.29 -13.01 -13.90
C GLN A 243 -6.14 -13.19 -12.39
N VAL A 244 -6.40 -12.11 -11.65
CA VAL A 244 -6.55 -12.13 -10.19
C VAL A 244 -7.72 -11.25 -9.78
N GLU A 245 -8.49 -11.70 -8.78
CA GLU A 245 -9.50 -10.87 -8.14
C GLU A 245 -8.94 -10.24 -6.86
N ASP A 246 -9.25 -8.97 -6.63
CA ASP A 246 -8.94 -8.25 -5.40
C ASP A 246 -10.16 -7.45 -4.92
N THR A 247 -10.24 -7.22 -3.60
CA THR A 247 -11.31 -6.44 -2.97
C THR A 247 -10.76 -5.10 -2.49
N LEU A 248 -11.25 -4.02 -3.09
CA LEU A 248 -10.90 -2.64 -2.78
C LEU A 248 -11.66 -2.16 -1.54
N ARG A 249 -10.93 -1.79 -0.49
CA ARG A 249 -11.53 -1.47 0.82
C ARG A 249 -11.82 0.02 0.99
N GLU A 250 -10.93 0.86 0.48
CA GLU A 250 -10.95 2.30 0.71
C GLU A 250 -11.03 3.08 -0.60
N GLU A 251 -11.77 4.18 -0.61
CA GLU A 251 -11.85 5.04 -1.78
C GLU A 251 -10.50 5.67 -2.12
N GLY A 252 -10.19 5.70 -3.41
CA GLY A 252 -9.00 6.35 -3.96
C GLY A 252 -8.41 5.60 -5.14
N ARG A 253 -7.13 5.87 -5.41
CA ARG A 253 -6.44 5.37 -6.59
C ARG A 253 -5.50 4.21 -6.22
N TYR A 254 -5.57 3.15 -7.01
CA TYR A 254 -4.78 1.94 -6.87
C TYR A 254 -3.96 1.71 -8.12
N GLN A 255 -2.70 1.27 -7.95
CA GLN A 255 -1.85 0.77 -9.02
C GLN A 255 -1.62 -0.71 -8.79
N TYR A 256 -1.82 -1.52 -9.82
CA TYR A 256 -1.44 -2.92 -9.85
C TYR A 256 -0.21 -3.06 -10.72
N ARG A 257 0.81 -3.75 -10.21
CA ARG A 257 2.02 -4.11 -10.95
C ARG A 257 2.14 -5.62 -11.00
N ILE A 258 2.28 -6.15 -12.21
CA ILE A 258 2.33 -7.58 -12.47
C ILE A 258 3.77 -7.90 -12.82
N LEU A 259 4.38 -8.74 -11.99
CA LEU A 259 5.75 -9.20 -12.18
C LEU A 259 5.73 -10.65 -12.66
N ALA A 260 6.39 -10.96 -13.77
CA ALA A 260 6.70 -12.34 -14.09
C ALA A 260 7.98 -12.76 -13.34
N VAL A 261 7.94 -13.97 -12.78
CA VAL A 261 9.05 -14.59 -12.05
C VAL A 261 9.65 -15.64 -12.97
N THR A 262 10.93 -15.49 -13.28
CA THR A 262 11.65 -16.40 -14.18
C THR A 262 12.30 -17.56 -13.43
N SER A 263 12.81 -18.55 -14.16
CA SER A 263 13.47 -19.74 -13.61
C SER A 263 14.71 -19.44 -12.75
N ASP A 264 15.40 -18.31 -13.00
CA ASP A 264 16.51 -17.81 -12.19
C ASP A 264 16.05 -16.96 -10.99
N SER A 265 14.74 -16.94 -10.70
CA SER A 265 14.09 -16.11 -9.66
C SER A 265 14.22 -14.60 -9.88
N SER A 266 14.67 -14.15 -11.06
CA SER A 266 14.57 -12.74 -11.41
C SER A 266 13.10 -12.34 -11.66
N ARG A 267 12.86 -11.03 -11.63
CA ARG A 267 11.50 -10.46 -11.68
C ARG A 267 11.47 -9.38 -12.74
N MET A 268 10.57 -9.53 -13.70
CA MET A 268 10.36 -8.58 -14.78
C MET A 268 8.97 -7.97 -14.71
N VAL A 269 8.85 -6.67 -14.93
CA VAL A 269 7.54 -6.00 -15.01
C VAL A 269 6.92 -6.36 -16.35
N ILE A 270 5.79 -7.07 -16.34
CA ILE A 270 5.04 -7.40 -17.55
C ILE A 270 3.78 -6.55 -17.72
N GLY A 271 3.56 -5.60 -16.82
CA GLY A 271 2.52 -4.60 -17.01
C GLY A 271 2.00 -4.00 -15.72
N GLU A 272 1.24 -2.92 -15.91
CA GLU A 272 0.64 -2.15 -14.83
C GLU A 272 -0.79 -1.76 -15.18
N HIS A 273 -1.65 -1.66 -14.17
CA HIS A 273 -3.02 -1.16 -14.30
C HIS A 273 -3.33 -0.14 -13.20
N TRP A 274 -3.98 0.95 -13.57
CA TRP A 274 -4.47 1.95 -12.62
C TRP A 274 -5.98 1.87 -12.50
N GLU A 275 -6.47 1.82 -11.26
CA GLU A 275 -7.90 1.82 -10.95
C GLU A 275 -8.25 2.95 -9.99
N VAL A 276 -9.36 3.63 -10.25
CA VAL A 276 -9.97 4.56 -9.28
C VAL A 276 -11.19 3.88 -8.69
N TYR A 277 -11.18 3.71 -7.36
CA TYR A 277 -12.30 3.17 -6.63
C TYR A 277 -13.02 4.28 -5.88
N GLU A 278 -14.27 4.45 -6.26
CA GLU A 278 -15.25 5.25 -5.54
C GLU A 278 -16.20 4.23 -4.95
N LYS A 279 -16.36 4.25 -3.63
CA LYS A 279 -17.33 3.39 -2.97
C LYS A 279 -18.66 3.95 -3.43
N GLN A 280 -19.35 3.20 -4.29
CA GLN A 280 -20.71 3.57 -4.59
C GLN A 280 -21.40 3.73 -3.24
N PRO A 281 -22.08 4.87 -2.99
CA PRO A 281 -22.86 5.01 -1.78
C PRO A 281 -23.70 3.75 -1.78
N SER A 282 -23.44 2.87 -0.81
CA SER A 282 -24.31 1.73 -0.58
C SER A 282 -25.64 2.42 -0.48
N ALA A 283 -26.50 2.24 -1.50
CA ALA A 283 -27.83 2.81 -1.47
C ALA A 283 -28.27 2.48 -0.06
N ALA A 284 -28.53 3.52 0.75
CA ALA A 284 -28.99 3.28 2.09
C ALA A 284 -30.28 2.51 1.85
N VAL A 285 -30.18 1.19 1.81
CA VAL A 285 -31.18 0.32 2.33
C VAL A 285 -31.10 0.74 3.77
N GLU A 286 -31.81 1.84 4.08
CA GLU A 286 -32.31 2.00 5.42
C GLU A 286 -32.80 0.60 5.74
N PRO A 287 -32.21 -0.07 6.75
CA PRO A 287 -32.96 -1.10 7.39
C PRO A 287 -34.19 -0.34 7.83
N THR A 288 -35.25 -0.42 7.02
CA THR A 288 -36.55 -0.02 7.48
C THR A 288 -36.81 -1.09 8.51
N ASP A 289 -36.34 -0.83 9.73
CA ASP A 289 -36.77 -1.46 10.95
C ASP A 289 -38.29 -1.29 11.09
N ASN A 290 -38.90 -0.52 10.20
CA ASN A 290 -40.32 -0.56 9.90
C ASN A 290 -40.76 -1.85 9.18
N LEU A 291 -41.62 -2.62 9.84
CA LEU A 291 -42.55 -3.54 9.20
C LEU A 291 -43.60 -2.71 8.46
N LEU A 292 -43.75 -2.94 7.15
CA LEU A 292 -44.77 -2.27 6.31
C LEU A 292 -45.88 -3.27 5.99
N LEU A 293 -47.04 -3.11 6.63
CA LEU A 293 -48.23 -3.92 6.38
C LEU A 293 -49.17 -3.18 5.44
N LYS A 294 -49.58 -3.82 4.36
CA LYS A 294 -50.65 -3.29 3.51
C LYS A 294 -51.99 -3.72 4.10
N LEU A 295 -52.76 -2.76 4.59
CA LEU A 295 -54.07 -3.00 5.20
C LEU A 295 -55.17 -2.66 4.19
N ASP A 296 -55.98 -3.66 3.84
CA ASP A 296 -57.09 -3.54 2.89
C ASP A 296 -58.41 -4.00 3.51
N TYR A 297 -58.97 -3.15 4.38
CA TYR A 297 -60.22 -3.43 5.09
C TYR A 297 -61.25 -2.34 4.85
N LYS A 298 -62.51 -2.58 5.21
CA LYS A 298 -63.53 -1.51 5.18
C LYS A 298 -63.21 -0.44 6.24
N PRO A 299 -63.45 0.86 5.97
CA PRO A 299 -63.31 1.90 7.00
C PRO A 299 -64.11 1.58 8.27
N ARG A 300 -63.59 1.98 9.42
CA ARG A 300 -64.11 1.68 10.77
C ARG A 300 -64.12 0.18 11.13
N THR A 301 -63.22 -0.61 10.53
CA THR A 301 -62.99 -2.00 10.95
C THR A 301 -62.01 -2.02 12.12
N PRO A 302 -62.38 -2.56 13.30
CA PRO A 302 -61.45 -2.75 14.40
C PRO A 302 -60.54 -3.94 14.11
N LEU A 303 -59.24 -3.71 14.19
CA LEU A 303 -58.19 -4.68 13.94
C LEU A 303 -57.32 -4.82 15.19
N GLN A 304 -56.79 -6.03 15.40
CA GLN A 304 -55.69 -6.29 16.32
C GLN A 304 -54.49 -6.79 15.51
N ILE A 305 -53.35 -6.13 15.67
CA ILE A 305 -52.09 -6.49 15.02
C ILE A 305 -51.17 -7.11 16.06
N LEU A 306 -50.80 -8.37 15.86
CA LEU A 306 -49.83 -9.08 16.69
C LEU A 306 -48.51 -9.18 15.94
N ILE A 307 -47.43 -8.72 16.57
CA ILE A 307 -46.07 -8.90 16.08
C ILE A 307 -45.46 -10.03 16.89
N ILE A 308 -45.08 -11.11 16.23
CA ILE A 308 -44.67 -12.39 16.82
C ILE A 308 -43.26 -12.70 16.35
N ASP A 309 -42.41 -13.16 17.27
CA ASP A 309 -41.14 -13.78 16.91
C ASP A 309 -41.41 -15.09 16.17
N ALA A 310 -41.06 -15.15 14.89
CA ALA A 310 -41.35 -16.30 14.04
C ALA A 310 -40.57 -17.56 14.41
N GLN A 311 -39.52 -17.44 15.25
CA GLN A 311 -38.74 -18.59 15.71
C GLN A 311 -39.31 -19.21 16.98
N THR A 312 -39.79 -18.36 17.90
CA THR A 312 -40.21 -18.80 19.24
C THR A 312 -41.72 -18.80 19.43
N ASP A 313 -42.48 -18.30 18.46
CA ASP A 313 -43.93 -18.04 18.53
C ASP A 313 -44.34 -17.09 19.68
N ARG A 314 -43.38 -16.37 20.27
CA ARG A 314 -43.63 -15.40 21.32
C ARG A 314 -44.19 -14.10 20.75
N VAL A 315 -45.32 -13.64 21.27
CA VAL A 315 -45.88 -12.32 20.95
C VAL A 315 -44.97 -11.23 21.52
N LEU A 316 -44.40 -10.40 20.65
CA LEU A 316 -43.52 -9.28 20.99
C LEU A 316 -44.31 -7.99 21.22
N LYS A 317 -45.41 -7.80 20.48
CA LYS A 317 -46.30 -6.64 20.61
C LYS A 317 -47.71 -6.98 20.16
N SER A 318 -48.71 -6.41 20.85
CA SER A 318 -50.10 -6.35 20.40
C SER A 318 -50.52 -4.88 20.26
N ILE A 319 -51.27 -4.57 19.19
CA ILE A 319 -51.69 -3.22 18.82
C ILE A 319 -53.13 -3.28 18.34
N ASP A 320 -54.03 -2.59 19.05
CA ASP A 320 -55.41 -2.44 18.60
C ASP A 320 -55.55 -1.14 17.79
N VAL A 321 -56.11 -1.23 16.58
CA VAL A 321 -56.27 -0.10 15.66
C VAL A 321 -57.63 -0.15 14.97
N THR A 322 -58.26 1.00 14.76
CA THR A 322 -59.45 1.10 13.91
C THR A 322 -59.03 1.58 12.53
N TYR A 323 -59.20 0.74 11.51
CA TYR A 323 -58.82 1.08 10.14
C TYR A 323 -59.66 2.24 9.60
N THR A 324 -59.03 3.32 9.13
CA THR A 324 -59.72 4.54 8.69
C THR A 324 -59.86 4.67 7.18
N GLY A 325 -59.20 3.81 6.39
CA GLY A 325 -59.13 3.92 4.92
C GLY A 325 -58.13 4.95 4.39
N LYS A 326 -57.64 5.88 5.24
CA LYS A 326 -56.64 6.88 4.84
C LYS A 326 -55.21 6.34 4.86
N HIS A 327 -54.93 5.37 5.73
CA HIS A 327 -53.61 4.74 5.85
C HIS A 327 -53.69 3.32 5.30
N LYS A 328 -53.48 3.16 3.98
CA LYS A 328 -53.39 1.84 3.34
C LYS A 328 -52.18 1.04 3.81
N HIS A 329 -51.22 1.70 4.44
CA HIS A 329 -50.02 1.10 4.98
C HIS A 329 -49.94 1.38 6.48
N PHE A 330 -49.68 0.34 7.25
CA PHE A 330 -49.32 0.43 8.65
C PHE A 330 -47.81 0.17 8.77
N THR A 331 -47.13 1.06 9.48
CA THR A 331 -45.68 0.98 9.73
C THR A 331 -45.41 0.75 11.20
N TYR A 332 -44.52 -0.18 11.53
CA TYR A 332 -44.10 -0.39 12.91
C TYR A 332 -42.60 -0.63 13.03
N ASP A 333 -41.94 0.20 13.84
CA ASP A 333 -40.51 0.10 14.12
C ASP A 333 -40.17 -1.09 15.06
N VAL A 334 -39.32 -1.99 14.58
CA VAL A 334 -38.82 -3.19 15.26
C VAL A 334 -37.36 -3.08 15.68
N SER A 335 -36.74 -1.90 15.59
CA SER A 335 -35.35 -1.64 16.01
C SER A 335 -35.03 -2.26 17.39
N ARG A 336 -35.89 -2.00 18.38
CA ARG A 336 -35.79 -2.57 19.74
C ARG A 336 -35.81 -4.09 19.84
N PHE A 337 -36.43 -4.80 18.88
CA PHE A 337 -36.46 -6.26 18.85
C PHE A 337 -35.19 -6.82 18.20
N ARG A 338 -34.65 -6.09 17.21
CA ARG A 338 -33.35 -6.41 16.61
C ARG A 338 -32.20 -6.26 17.59
N GLU A 339 -32.24 -5.24 18.44
CA GLU A 339 -31.29 -5.08 19.55
C GLU A 339 -31.30 -6.29 20.51
N GLN A 340 -32.41 -7.04 20.55
CA GLN A 340 -32.55 -8.28 21.32
C GLN A 340 -32.20 -9.55 20.52
N GLY A 341 -31.67 -9.40 19.30
CA GLY A 341 -31.29 -10.51 18.43
C GLY A 341 -32.43 -11.18 17.66
N ILE A 342 -33.60 -10.52 17.56
CA ILE A 342 -34.76 -11.04 16.83
C ILE A 342 -34.77 -10.44 15.42
N TYR A 343 -34.73 -11.28 14.40
CA TYR A 343 -34.63 -10.84 12.99
C TYR A 343 -35.74 -11.42 12.09
N ARG A 344 -36.60 -12.28 12.62
CA ARG A 344 -37.71 -12.91 11.88
C ARG A 344 -39.03 -12.66 12.58
N TYR A 345 -39.96 -12.06 11.86
CA TYR A 345 -41.23 -11.61 12.40
C TYR A 345 -42.38 -12.29 11.64
N ARG A 346 -43.34 -12.84 12.38
CA ARG A 346 -44.67 -13.17 11.86
C ARG A 346 -45.62 -12.11 12.39
N VAL A 347 -46.38 -11.48 11.51
CA VAL A 347 -47.38 -10.48 11.88
C VAL A 347 -48.76 -11.01 11.55
N GLN A 348 -49.64 -11.05 12.54
CA GLN A 348 -51.04 -11.41 12.36
C GLN A 348 -51.92 -10.16 12.45
N VAL A 349 -52.81 -9.96 11.48
CA VAL A 349 -53.81 -8.89 11.49
C VAL A 349 -55.17 -9.52 11.63
N ILE A 350 -55.80 -9.33 12.80
CA ILE A 350 -57.05 -9.97 13.18
C ILE A 350 -58.18 -8.94 13.09
N ASN A 351 -59.16 -9.19 12.23
CA ASN A 351 -60.38 -8.41 12.19
C ASN A 351 -61.30 -8.81 13.35
N LEU A 352 -61.48 -7.90 14.31
CA LEU A 352 -62.20 -8.21 15.55
C LEU A 352 -63.72 -8.40 15.35
N LYS A 353 -64.28 -7.99 14.20
CA LYS A 353 -65.72 -8.18 13.89
C LYS A 353 -66.04 -9.60 13.44
N ASN A 354 -65.23 -10.16 12.54
CA ASN A 354 -65.50 -11.45 11.91
C ASN A 354 -64.45 -12.52 12.23
N ARG A 355 -63.44 -12.20 13.05
CA ARG A 355 -62.33 -13.08 13.45
C ARG A 355 -61.47 -13.59 12.28
N HIS A 356 -61.55 -12.95 11.12
CA HIS A 356 -60.66 -13.25 10.01
C HIS A 356 -59.24 -12.76 10.33
N THR A 357 -58.23 -13.56 9.97
CA THR A 357 -56.82 -13.28 10.28
C THR A 357 -56.00 -13.34 9.00
N ASP A 358 -55.23 -12.28 8.73
CA ASP A 358 -54.21 -12.24 7.69
C ASP A 358 -52.82 -12.37 8.31
N GLU A 359 -51.91 -13.07 7.65
CA GLU A 359 -50.53 -13.28 8.11
C GLU A 359 -49.49 -12.70 7.15
N TYR A 360 -48.43 -12.12 7.72
CA TYR A 360 -47.31 -11.55 6.99
C TYR A 360 -46.00 -12.01 7.62
N TYR A 361 -44.99 -12.30 6.80
CA TYR A 361 -43.68 -12.74 7.26
C TYR A 361 -42.59 -11.78 6.81
N PHE A 362 -41.70 -11.40 7.73
CA PHE A 362 -40.62 -10.47 7.48
C PHE A 362 -39.30 -11.02 8.01
N THR A 363 -38.22 -10.74 7.28
CA THR A 363 -36.83 -10.89 7.76
C THR A 363 -36.17 -9.52 7.65
N LYS A 364 -35.70 -8.97 8.77
CA LYS A 364 -35.22 -7.58 8.88
C LYS A 364 -33.94 -7.47 9.68
#